data_AF-A0A0R3PGL6-F1
#
_entry.id   AF-A0A0R3PGL6-F1
#
_cell.length_a   1.000
_cell.length_b   1.000
_cell.length_c   1.000
_cell.angle_alpha   90.00
_cell.angle_beta   90.00
_cell.angle_gamma   90.00
#
_symmetry.space_group_name_H-M   'P 1'
#
loop_
_entity.id
_entity.type
_entity.pdbx_description
1 polymer ?
#
loop_
_entity_poly.entity_id
_entity_poly.type
_entity_poly.pdbx_seq_one_letter_code
_entity_poly.pdbx_strand_id
1 'polypeptide(L)'
;MELQCSIEDCTAVLSLRTPLGSGDQVDAQIVTLEVREVFIQLKGPDGEQLSEIKVPWPDDEPEPSEIKYVDPEECIKLTNNATLATVPIRISRLREVLSNLRPVSPPRRFACFSNPPCPANDSGQGRLYSALKKFVREPLADGAWEEVFKCLSAKGANADGFLTKNEQYAIIHFIPVKLFTPKELRNIFETLKRTNVFGPSCLGDFYELCLSLEQTSLVRSVIQSNDALSEKCLAAFLNFVASLLSAEKPRRGDNELLACLLQRQFDPRRLSDATARKITTQHASILLRACMDIYVLTKCSLVAEQSDIMSSFKQIDIERTKIIKAEEEDFTLYKVEKILLPCRPLNW
;
A
#
# COMPACT_ATOMS: atom_id res chain seq x y z
N MET A 1 35.39 0.25 32.39
CA MET A 1 34.56 1.48 32.26
C MET A 1 33.63 1.23 31.10
N GLU A 2 32.32 1.30 31.27
CA GLU A 2 31.38 1.08 30.15
C GLU A 2 31.56 2.22 29.13
N LEU A 3 32.00 1.87 27.92
CA LEU A 3 32.12 2.82 26.82
C LEU A 3 30.72 3.08 26.29
N GLN A 4 30.27 4.34 26.37
CA GLN A 4 28.93 4.73 25.94
C GLN A 4 28.92 6.07 25.20
N CYS A 5 28.00 6.22 24.25
CA CYS A 5 27.72 7.50 23.60
C CYS A 5 26.21 7.72 23.44
N SER A 6 25.76 8.95 23.67
CA SER A 6 24.37 9.37 23.43
C SER A 6 24.15 9.65 21.95
N ILE A 7 23.02 9.15 21.41
CA ILE A 7 22.61 9.27 20.01
C ILE A 7 21.12 9.56 20.02
N GLU A 8 20.74 10.80 19.76
CA GLU A 8 19.33 11.23 19.75
C GLU A 8 18.60 10.80 21.04
N ASP A 9 17.56 9.98 20.93
CA ASP A 9 16.74 9.48 22.03
C ASP A 9 17.26 8.16 22.67
N CYS A 10 18.50 7.75 22.34
CA CYS A 10 19.08 6.47 22.78
C CYS A 10 20.53 6.61 23.26
N THR A 11 20.99 5.65 24.05
CA THR A 11 22.40 5.53 24.46
C THR A 11 22.98 4.23 23.91
N ALA A 12 24.04 4.33 23.10
CA ALA A 12 24.80 3.17 22.65
C ALA A 12 25.87 2.82 23.68
N VAL A 13 25.90 1.56 24.11
CA VAL A 13 26.85 1.01 25.09
C VAL A 13 27.62 -0.15 24.47
N LEU A 14 28.94 -0.15 24.59
CA LEU A 14 29.78 -1.23 24.11
C LEU A 14 29.70 -2.43 25.06
N SER A 15 29.47 -3.62 24.51
CA SER A 15 29.50 -4.89 25.22
C SER A 15 30.45 -5.86 24.52
N LEU A 16 31.25 -6.57 25.29
CA LEU A 16 32.22 -7.56 24.81
C LEU A 16 31.82 -8.93 25.33
N ARG A 17 31.79 -9.95 24.47
CA ARG A 17 31.48 -11.33 24.88
C ARG A 17 32.46 -12.32 24.27
N THR A 18 32.86 -13.30 25.07
CA THR A 18 33.57 -14.48 24.59
C THR A 18 32.53 -15.48 24.07
N PRO A 19 32.66 -16.01 22.84
CA PRO A 19 31.73 -17.00 22.32
C PRO A 19 31.76 -18.26 23.21
N LEU A 20 30.60 -18.68 23.73
CA LEU A 20 30.49 -19.97 24.42
C LEU A 20 30.62 -21.07 23.36
N GLY A 21 31.74 -21.80 23.43
CA GLY A 21 31.95 -23.00 22.62
C GLY A 21 30.85 -24.04 22.88
N SER A 22 30.25 -24.53 21.80
CA SER A 22 29.50 -25.78 21.81
C SER A 22 30.38 -26.89 22.39
N GLY A 23 29.91 -27.55 23.45
CA GLY A 23 30.62 -28.69 24.03
C GLY A 23 30.81 -29.80 23.01
N ASP A 24 32.05 -30.19 22.78
CA ASP A 24 32.56 -31.50 23.21
C ASP A 24 34.10 -31.52 23.13
N GLN A 25 34.69 -32.22 24.09
CA GLN A 25 36.13 -32.37 24.32
C GLN A 25 36.90 -32.82 23.07
N VAL A 26 38.08 -32.22 22.79
CA VAL A 26 39.36 -32.95 22.61
C VAL A 26 40.52 -31.98 22.89
N ASP A 27 41.47 -32.44 23.72
CA ASP A 27 42.79 -31.87 23.95
C ASP A 27 43.58 -31.52 22.68
N ALA A 28 44.24 -30.36 22.68
CA ALA A 28 45.66 -30.17 22.32
C ALA A 28 45.93 -28.70 21.91
N GLN A 29 46.81 -28.05 22.66
CA GLN A 29 47.68 -26.94 22.26
C GLN A 29 47.38 -26.26 20.91
N ILE A 30 46.44 -25.32 20.93
CA ILE A 30 46.48 -24.15 20.05
C ILE A 30 46.17 -22.97 20.97
N VAL A 31 47.09 -22.01 21.04
CA VAL A 31 46.81 -20.68 21.60
C VAL A 31 45.81 -20.03 20.65
N THR A 32 44.54 -20.40 20.75
CA THR A 32 43.46 -19.71 20.05
C THR A 32 43.26 -18.41 20.81
N LEU A 33 43.67 -17.29 20.20
CA LEU A 33 43.19 -15.96 20.58
C LEU A 33 41.69 -16.07 20.80
N GLU A 34 41.24 -15.87 22.04
CA GLU A 34 39.81 -15.79 22.35
C GLU A 34 39.24 -14.64 21.53
N VAL A 35 38.62 -14.94 20.39
CA VAL A 35 37.98 -13.94 19.55
C VAL A 35 36.81 -13.38 20.34
N ARG A 36 37.00 -12.20 20.96
CA ARG A 36 35.95 -11.51 21.69
C ARG A 36 35.07 -10.78 20.70
N GLU A 37 33.80 -11.15 20.70
CA GLU A 37 32.81 -10.51 19.85
C GLU A 37 32.43 -9.13 20.43
N VAL A 38 32.48 -8.11 19.58
CA VAL A 38 32.12 -6.74 19.93
C VAL A 38 30.65 -6.49 19.60
N PHE A 39 29.90 -5.99 20.57
CA PHE A 39 28.49 -5.65 20.44
C PHE A 39 28.23 -4.20 20.83
N ILE A 40 27.26 -3.58 20.15
CA ILE A 40 26.65 -2.32 20.60
C ILE A 40 25.25 -2.62 21.11
N GLN A 41 25.02 -2.31 22.38
CA GLN A 41 23.70 -2.32 22.99
C GLN A 41 23.09 -0.93 22.93
N LEU A 42 21.91 -0.81 22.33
CA LEU A 42 21.14 0.44 22.37
C LEU A 42 20.21 0.40 23.57
N LYS A 43 20.33 1.39 24.46
CA LYS A 43 19.45 1.58 25.61
C LYS A 43 18.55 2.80 25.40
N GLY A 44 17.29 2.68 25.80
CA GLY A 44 16.31 3.78 25.78
C GLY A 44 16.57 4.83 26.86
N PRO A 45 15.78 5.90 26.90
CA PRO A 45 15.92 6.97 27.89
C PRO A 45 15.70 6.49 29.34
N ASP A 46 14.89 5.44 29.51
CA ASP A 46 14.60 4.81 30.81
C ASP A 46 15.63 3.73 31.20
N GLY A 47 16.69 3.54 30.40
CA GLY A 47 17.76 2.56 30.63
C GLY A 47 17.43 1.13 30.20
N GLU A 48 16.23 0.89 29.66
CA GLU A 48 15.84 -0.39 29.07
C GLU A 48 16.68 -0.73 27.83
N GLN A 49 17.12 -1.99 27.71
CA GLN A 49 17.84 -2.44 26.53
C GLN A 49 16.86 -2.58 25.37
N LEU A 50 17.01 -1.75 24.34
CA LEU A 50 16.20 -1.77 23.14
C LEU A 50 16.71 -2.83 22.18
N SER A 51 18.02 -2.83 21.87
CA SER A 51 18.61 -3.71 20.86
C SER A 51 20.06 -4.09 21.17
N GLU A 52 20.56 -5.12 20.50
CA GLU A 52 21.98 -5.48 20.50
C GLU A 52 22.44 -5.81 19.07
N ILE A 53 23.57 -5.26 18.66
CA ILE A 53 24.10 -5.37 17.30
C ILE A 53 25.54 -5.85 17.36
N LYS A 54 25.83 -6.98 16.72
CA LYS A 54 27.20 -7.46 16.53
C LYS A 54 27.95 -6.56 15.56
N VAL A 55 29.11 -6.08 15.97
CA VAL A 55 30.00 -5.24 15.18
C VAL A 55 31.10 -6.09 14.56
N PRO A 56 31.40 -5.94 13.25
CA PRO A 56 32.58 -6.54 12.66
C PRO A 56 33.83 -5.80 13.14
N TRP A 57 34.46 -6.30 14.20
CA TRP A 57 35.76 -5.83 14.68
C TRP A 57 36.87 -6.72 14.11
N PRO A 58 38.02 -6.18 13.68
CA PRO A 58 39.09 -7.01 13.13
C PRO A 58 39.66 -7.98 14.18
N ASP A 59 39.89 -9.24 13.78
CA ASP A 59 40.32 -10.31 14.70
C ASP A 59 41.72 -10.08 15.29
N ASP A 60 42.58 -9.35 14.58
CA ASP A 60 43.95 -9.02 15.00
C ASP A 60 44.04 -7.70 15.80
N GLU A 61 42.92 -7.00 16.01
CA GLU A 61 42.90 -5.69 16.67
C GLU A 61 42.47 -5.82 18.15
N PRO A 62 43.18 -5.16 19.09
CA PRO A 62 42.73 -5.08 20.47
C PRO A 62 41.37 -4.37 20.57
N GLU A 63 40.65 -4.65 21.67
CA GLU A 63 39.28 -4.19 21.89
C GLU A 63 39.11 -2.67 21.72
N PRO A 64 37.93 -2.19 21.28
CA PRO A 64 37.69 -0.75 21.18
C PRO A 64 37.87 -0.06 22.54
N SER A 65 38.60 1.04 22.55
CA SER A 65 38.84 1.85 23.75
C SER A 65 37.98 3.12 23.80
N GLU A 66 37.29 3.45 22.70
CA GLU A 66 36.48 4.65 22.55
C GLU A 66 35.26 4.38 21.65
N ILE A 67 34.12 4.97 22.02
CA ILE A 67 32.91 5.03 21.21
C ILE A 67 32.49 6.51 21.10
N LYS A 68 32.34 7.00 19.87
CA LYS A 68 31.97 8.40 19.60
C LYS A 68 30.93 8.50 18.51
N TYR A 69 29.92 9.32 18.76
CA TYR A 69 28.99 9.71 17.74
C TYR A 69 29.53 10.90 16.93
N VAL A 70 29.50 10.80 15.60
CA VAL A 70 30.00 11.82 14.67
C VAL A 70 28.85 12.33 13.82
N ASP A 71 28.25 13.45 14.25
CA ASP A 71 27.13 14.14 13.60
C ASP A 71 27.29 14.33 12.08
N PRO A 72 28.38 14.92 11.56
CA PRO A 72 28.49 15.20 10.12
C PRO A 72 28.61 13.94 9.25
N GLU A 73 28.90 12.78 9.84
CA GLU A 73 29.03 11.50 9.12
C GLU A 73 27.85 10.55 9.37
N GLU A 74 26.88 10.97 10.18
CA GLU A 74 25.76 10.16 10.67
C GLU A 74 26.20 8.73 11.10
N CYS A 75 27.27 8.62 11.90
CA CYS A 75 27.78 7.31 12.33
C CYS A 75 28.33 7.30 13.77
N ILE A 76 28.29 6.12 14.38
CA ILE A 76 29.09 5.81 15.57
C ILE A 76 30.45 5.30 15.09
N LYS A 77 31.53 5.83 15.64
CA LYS A 77 32.89 5.31 15.47
C LYS A 77 33.32 4.57 16.73
N LEU A 78 33.74 3.33 16.54
CA LEU A 78 34.48 2.56 17.54
C LEU A 78 35.96 2.67 17.21
N THR A 79 36.76 3.11 18.18
CA THR A 79 38.19 3.37 17.98
C THR A 79 39.01 2.68 19.06
N ASN A 80 40.07 2.01 18.66
CA ASN A 80 41.15 1.65 19.58
C ASN A 80 42.24 2.74 19.50
N ASN A 81 42.50 3.42 20.61
CA ASN A 81 43.43 4.56 20.64
C ASN A 81 44.91 4.14 20.61
N ALA A 82 45.22 2.86 20.87
CA ALA A 82 46.58 2.34 20.82
C ALA A 82 47.00 1.96 19.39
N THR A 83 46.08 1.38 18.61
CA THR A 83 46.33 0.96 17.21
C THR A 83 45.75 1.90 16.16
N LEU A 84 44.90 2.85 16.58
CA LEU A 84 44.13 3.77 15.73
C LEU A 84 43.12 3.07 14.80
N ALA A 85 42.87 1.77 14.98
CA ALA A 85 41.84 1.05 14.26
C ALA A 85 40.47 1.67 14.56
N THR A 86 39.73 2.01 13.49
CA THR A 86 38.44 2.69 13.60
C THR A 86 37.40 1.98 12.74
N VAL A 87 36.26 1.62 13.33
CA VAL A 87 35.12 1.00 12.65
C VAL A 87 33.90 1.93 12.72
N PRO A 88 33.45 2.51 11.58
CA PRO A 88 32.25 3.33 11.54
C PRO A 88 30.98 2.48 11.34
N ILE A 89 29.93 2.82 12.08
CA ILE A 89 28.61 2.18 12.03
C ILE A 89 27.57 3.25 11.77
N ARG A 90 26.96 3.22 10.59
CA ARG A 90 25.95 4.22 10.18
C ARG A 90 24.73 4.19 11.10
N ILE A 91 24.22 5.37 11.45
CA ILE A 91 22.99 5.51 12.24
C ILE A 91 21.80 4.90 11.52
N SER A 92 21.73 4.95 10.19
CA SER A 92 20.62 4.35 9.45
C SER A 92 20.43 2.86 9.78
N ARG A 93 21.52 2.11 9.97
CA ARG A 93 21.48 0.70 10.38
C ARG A 93 20.99 0.52 11.81
N LEU A 94 21.29 1.47 12.70
CA LEU A 94 20.80 1.48 14.08
C LEU A 94 19.30 1.81 14.15
N ARG A 95 18.86 2.81 13.38
CA ARG A 95 17.45 3.21 13.24
C ARG A 95 16.61 2.09 12.64
N GLU A 96 17.12 1.36 11.65
CA GLU A 96 16.45 0.19 11.07
C GLU A 96 16.22 -0.89 12.13
N VAL A 97 17.24 -1.23 12.93
CA VAL A 97 17.11 -2.20 14.03
C VAL A 97 16.10 -1.72 15.08
N LEU A 98 16.15 -0.45 15.49
CA LEU A 98 15.19 0.13 16.44
C LEU A 98 13.75 0.15 15.88
N SER A 99 13.57 0.39 14.58
CA SER A 99 12.25 0.36 13.93
C SER A 99 11.62 -1.03 13.93
N ASN A 100 12.44 -2.08 13.96
CA ASN A 100 12.01 -3.48 14.06
C ASN A 100 11.67 -3.93 15.50
N LEU A 101 12.08 -3.15 16.52
CA LEU A 101 11.90 -3.48 17.94
C LEU A 101 10.76 -2.71 18.62
N ARG A 102 10.31 -1.60 18.04
CA ARG A 102 9.00 -1.05 18.40
C ARG A 102 7.95 -2.13 18.08
N PRO A 103 6.95 -2.36 18.95
CA PRO A 103 5.90 -3.32 18.68
C PRO A 103 5.05 -2.81 17.51
N VAL A 104 5.51 -3.06 16.29
CA VAL A 104 4.60 -3.32 15.19
C VAL A 104 3.91 -4.60 15.62
N SER A 105 2.64 -4.46 16.00
CA SER A 105 1.75 -5.59 16.21
C SER A 105 2.06 -6.64 15.14
N PRO A 106 2.38 -7.90 15.53
CA PRO A 106 2.82 -8.88 14.56
C PRO A 106 1.78 -8.96 13.44
N PRO A 107 2.17 -9.04 12.16
CA PRO A 107 1.21 -9.26 11.10
C PRO A 107 0.42 -10.50 11.49
N ARG A 108 -0.89 -10.33 11.68
CA ARG A 108 -1.80 -11.41 12.09
C ARG A 108 -1.51 -12.61 11.19
N ARG A 109 -0.87 -13.65 11.73
CA ARG A 109 -0.64 -14.89 10.99
C ARG A 109 -2.01 -15.42 10.55
N PHE A 110 -2.09 -15.87 9.30
CA PHE A 110 -3.29 -16.29 8.58
C PHE A 110 -4.12 -17.43 9.22
N ALA A 111 -3.75 -17.93 10.40
CA ALA A 111 -4.41 -19.06 11.06
C ALA A 111 -5.67 -18.69 11.86
N CYS A 112 -5.94 -17.41 12.13
CA CYS A 112 -7.04 -17.00 13.03
C CYS A 112 -8.23 -16.31 12.34
N PHE A 113 -8.46 -16.53 11.05
CA PHE A 113 -9.59 -15.92 10.31
C PHE A 113 -10.93 -16.66 10.45
N SER A 114 -11.05 -17.64 11.35
CA SER A 114 -12.31 -18.40 11.47
C SER A 114 -13.43 -17.62 12.15
N ASN A 115 -13.11 -16.60 12.96
CA ASN A 115 -14.13 -15.79 13.63
C ASN A 115 -13.72 -14.31 13.63
N PRO A 116 -14.56 -13.41 13.09
CA PRO A 116 -14.34 -11.99 13.26
C PRO A 116 -14.32 -11.67 14.77
N PRO A 117 -13.43 -10.77 15.24
CA PRO A 117 -13.41 -10.37 16.65
C PRO A 117 -14.77 -9.79 17.01
N CYS A 118 -15.48 -10.47 17.91
CA CYS A 118 -16.74 -9.97 18.45
C CYS A 118 -16.39 -8.84 19.42
N PRO A 119 -16.88 -7.60 19.21
CA PRO A 119 -16.57 -6.50 20.11
C PRO A 119 -17.17 -6.78 21.49
N ALA A 120 -16.30 -6.86 22.49
CA ALA A 120 -16.71 -6.97 23.88
C ALA A 120 -17.47 -5.69 24.32
N ASN A 121 -18.67 -5.88 24.86
CA ASN A 121 -19.41 -4.99 25.75
C ASN A 121 -20.06 -3.69 25.24
N ASP A 122 -20.08 -3.38 23.95
CA ASP A 122 -20.88 -2.25 23.46
C ASP A 122 -22.22 -2.70 22.87
N SER A 123 -23.32 -2.50 23.63
CA SER A 123 -24.67 -2.93 23.24
C SER A 123 -25.13 -2.37 21.88
N GLY A 124 -24.57 -1.22 21.45
CA GLY A 124 -24.82 -0.64 20.13
C GLY A 124 -24.15 -1.41 18.99
N GLN A 125 -22.91 -1.87 19.19
CA GLN A 125 -22.15 -2.63 18.18
C GLN A 125 -22.74 -4.04 17.98
N GLY A 126 -23.19 -4.69 19.06
CA GLY A 126 -23.87 -5.98 18.96
C GLY A 126 -25.18 -5.93 18.16
N ARG A 127 -25.95 -4.83 18.29
CA ARG A 127 -27.15 -4.59 17.48
C ARG A 127 -26.80 -4.36 16.01
N LEU A 128 -25.78 -3.55 15.73
CA LEU A 128 -25.31 -3.31 14.37
C LEU A 128 -24.85 -4.61 13.68
N TYR A 129 -24.02 -5.41 14.36
CA TYR A 129 -23.59 -6.72 13.88
C TYR A 129 -24.77 -7.62 13.54
N SER A 130 -25.74 -7.72 14.45
CA SER A 130 -26.93 -8.56 14.27
C SER A 130 -27.79 -8.09 13.09
N ALA A 131 -28.01 -6.78 12.97
CA ALA A 131 -28.76 -6.18 11.88
C ALA A 131 -28.08 -6.45 10.52
N LEU A 132 -26.76 -6.24 10.42
CA LEU A 132 -26.00 -6.51 9.20
C LEU A 132 -26.05 -7.99 8.81
N LYS A 133 -25.86 -8.90 9.77
CA LYS A 133 -25.93 -10.35 9.50
C LYS A 133 -27.33 -10.80 9.08
N LYS A 134 -28.38 -10.23 9.67
CA LYS A 134 -29.76 -10.49 9.29
C LYS A 134 -30.05 -9.99 7.87
N PHE A 135 -29.66 -8.76 7.55
CA PHE A 135 -29.82 -8.18 6.23
C PHE A 135 -29.12 -9.01 5.15
N VAL A 136 -27.89 -9.44 5.37
CA VAL A 136 -27.17 -10.21 4.34
C VAL A 136 -27.79 -11.58 4.08
N ARG A 137 -28.46 -12.19 5.07
CA ARG A 137 -29.20 -13.45 4.87
C ARG A 137 -30.46 -13.23 4.03
N GLU A 138 -31.19 -12.14 4.29
CA GLU A 138 -32.45 -11.82 3.62
C GLU A 138 -32.51 -10.34 3.21
N PRO A 139 -31.79 -9.92 2.16
CA PRO A 139 -31.65 -8.49 1.81
C PRO A 139 -32.95 -7.83 1.35
N LEU A 140 -33.89 -8.64 0.84
CA LEU A 140 -35.19 -8.20 0.31
C LEU A 140 -36.30 -8.26 1.35
N ALA A 141 -36.01 -8.68 2.59
CA ALA A 141 -36.99 -8.65 3.66
C ALA A 141 -37.39 -7.19 3.98
N ASP A 142 -38.69 -6.95 4.14
CA ASP A 142 -39.21 -5.61 4.39
C ASP A 142 -38.65 -5.02 5.69
N GLY A 143 -38.20 -3.77 5.65
CA GLY A 143 -37.60 -3.07 6.78
C GLY A 143 -36.16 -3.49 7.15
N ALA A 144 -35.58 -4.51 6.50
CA ALA A 144 -34.25 -5.02 6.86
C ALA A 144 -33.14 -3.98 6.58
N TRP A 145 -33.23 -3.29 5.46
CA TRP A 145 -32.28 -2.22 5.11
C TRP A 145 -32.44 -1.02 6.04
N GLU A 146 -33.68 -0.64 6.35
CA GLU A 146 -34.01 0.48 7.22
C GLU A 146 -33.49 0.25 8.65
N GLU A 147 -33.57 -0.99 9.15
CA GLU A 147 -32.98 -1.41 10.43
C GLU A 147 -31.45 -1.27 10.42
N VAL A 148 -30.78 -1.79 9.39
CA VAL A 148 -29.32 -1.66 9.21
C VAL A 148 -28.91 -0.20 9.15
N PHE A 149 -29.60 0.59 8.33
CA PHE A 149 -29.24 1.98 8.11
C PHE A 149 -29.42 2.84 9.37
N LYS A 150 -30.46 2.55 10.16
CA LYS A 150 -30.65 3.15 11.49
C LYS A 150 -29.47 2.83 12.43
N CYS A 151 -28.99 1.59 12.44
CA CYS A 151 -27.83 1.20 13.24
C CYS A 151 -26.53 1.86 12.77
N LEU A 152 -26.28 1.92 11.46
CA LEU A 152 -25.09 2.56 10.88
C LEU A 152 -25.09 4.10 11.08
N SER A 153 -26.28 4.69 11.19
CA SER A 153 -26.43 6.12 11.44
C SER A 153 -26.13 6.51 12.89
N ALA A 154 -26.05 5.55 13.82
CA ALA A 154 -25.78 5.81 15.23
C ALA A 154 -24.37 6.37 15.46
N LYS A 155 -24.22 7.18 16.51
CA LYS A 155 -22.93 7.78 16.88
C LYS A 155 -21.95 6.68 17.31
N GLY A 156 -20.74 6.68 16.73
CA GLY A 156 -19.70 5.69 17.03
C GLY A 156 -19.87 4.35 16.32
N ALA A 157 -20.85 4.19 15.41
CA ALA A 157 -21.01 2.97 14.63
C ALA A 157 -19.75 2.65 13.81
N ASN A 158 -19.29 1.41 13.89
CA ASN A 158 -18.15 0.90 13.13
C ASN A 158 -18.38 -0.58 12.80
N ALA A 159 -18.44 -0.90 11.52
CA ALA A 159 -18.70 -2.24 11.00
C ALA A 159 -17.43 -2.93 10.48
N ASP A 160 -16.25 -2.38 10.77
CA ASP A 160 -14.99 -2.97 10.34
C ASP A 160 -14.87 -4.43 10.81
N GLY A 161 -14.63 -5.32 9.86
CA GLY A 161 -14.50 -6.76 10.10
C GLY A 161 -15.80 -7.51 10.44
N PHE A 162 -16.98 -6.89 10.45
CA PHE A 162 -18.24 -7.59 10.78
C PHE A 162 -18.71 -8.54 9.69
N LEU A 163 -18.39 -8.21 8.44
CA LEU A 163 -18.84 -8.92 7.26
C LEU A 163 -17.66 -9.57 6.53
N THR A 164 -17.88 -10.82 6.10
CA THR A 164 -16.99 -11.49 5.15
C THR A 164 -17.08 -10.84 3.76
N LYS A 165 -16.11 -11.14 2.89
CA LYS A 165 -16.07 -10.63 1.51
C LYS A 165 -17.38 -10.86 0.75
N ASN A 166 -17.95 -12.07 0.80
CA ASN A 166 -19.18 -12.41 0.09
C ASN A 166 -20.39 -11.65 0.66
N GLU A 167 -20.42 -11.46 1.97
CA GLU A 167 -21.48 -10.71 2.64
C GLU A 167 -21.42 -9.21 2.31
N GLN A 168 -20.22 -8.64 2.15
CA GLN A 168 -20.05 -7.27 1.67
C GLN A 168 -20.56 -7.10 0.23
N TYR A 169 -20.34 -8.07 -0.65
CA TYR A 169 -20.88 -8.03 -2.02
C TYR A 169 -22.41 -8.04 -2.06
N ALA A 170 -23.07 -8.71 -1.10
CA ALA A 170 -24.54 -8.66 -1.02
C ALA A 170 -25.05 -7.22 -0.88
N ILE A 171 -24.36 -6.38 -0.09
CA ILE A 171 -24.69 -4.95 0.04
C ILE A 171 -24.41 -4.19 -1.26
N ILE A 172 -23.24 -4.42 -1.88
CA ILE A 172 -22.86 -3.76 -3.15
C ILE A 172 -23.88 -4.05 -4.25
N HIS A 173 -24.35 -5.30 -4.36
CA HIS A 173 -25.33 -5.70 -5.37
C HIS A 173 -26.77 -5.29 -5.03
N PHE A 174 -27.08 -5.08 -3.75
CA PHE A 174 -28.40 -4.62 -3.33
C PHE A 174 -28.67 -3.16 -3.71
N ILE A 175 -27.69 -2.27 -3.52
CA ILE A 175 -27.88 -0.81 -3.67
C ILE A 175 -28.41 -0.43 -5.07
N PRO A 176 -27.87 -0.95 -6.20
CA PRO A 176 -28.41 -0.68 -7.54
C PRO A 176 -29.84 -1.18 -7.78
N VAL A 177 -30.26 -2.24 -7.09
CA VAL A 177 -31.56 -2.89 -7.30
C VAL A 177 -32.68 -2.11 -6.61
N LYS A 178 -32.38 -1.39 -5.53
CA LYS A 178 -33.31 -0.51 -4.85
C LYS A 178 -33.38 0.85 -5.55
N LEU A 179 -34.61 1.37 -5.66
CA LEU A 179 -34.88 2.71 -6.18
C LEU A 179 -34.65 3.76 -5.08
N PHE A 180 -33.41 4.17 -4.88
CA PHE A 180 -33.05 5.29 -4.00
C PHE A 180 -32.99 6.60 -4.78
N THR A 181 -33.41 7.68 -4.15
CA THR A 181 -33.21 9.03 -4.69
C THR A 181 -31.73 9.43 -4.63
N PRO A 182 -31.25 10.39 -5.46
CA PRO A 182 -29.86 10.84 -5.42
C PRO A 182 -29.41 11.37 -4.05
N LYS A 183 -30.33 11.97 -3.28
CA LYS A 183 -30.06 12.45 -1.92
C LYS A 183 -29.89 11.30 -0.93
N GLU A 184 -30.72 10.27 -1.04
CA GLU A 184 -30.61 9.07 -0.21
C GLU A 184 -29.32 8.31 -0.53
N LEU A 185 -29.00 8.12 -1.81
CA LEU A 185 -27.75 7.48 -2.23
C LEU A 185 -26.54 8.17 -1.62
N ARG A 186 -26.46 9.50 -1.69
CA ARG A 186 -25.37 10.25 -1.07
C ARG A 186 -25.25 9.96 0.42
N ASN A 187 -26.37 10.01 1.15
CA ASN A 187 -26.39 9.74 2.59
C ASN A 187 -25.99 8.28 2.90
N ILE A 188 -26.42 7.34 2.06
CA ILE A 188 -26.09 5.93 2.16
C ILE A 188 -24.59 5.73 2.01
N PHE A 189 -24.00 6.23 0.92
CA PHE A 189 -22.59 6.02 0.64
C PHE A 189 -21.66 6.71 1.65
N GLU A 190 -22.01 7.94 2.09
CA GLU A 190 -21.27 8.62 3.17
C GLU A 190 -21.33 7.81 4.48
N THR A 191 -22.51 7.27 4.81
CA THR A 191 -22.68 6.44 6.02
C THR A 191 -21.88 5.14 5.93
N LEU A 192 -21.93 4.45 4.78
CA LEU A 192 -21.17 3.22 4.55
C LEU A 192 -19.66 3.44 4.58
N LYS A 193 -19.18 4.56 4.00
CA LYS A 193 -17.78 4.97 4.10
C LYS A 193 -17.39 5.21 5.56
N ARG A 194 -18.12 6.08 6.25
CA ARG A 194 -17.83 6.50 7.64
C ARG A 194 -17.78 5.33 8.62
N THR A 195 -18.59 4.30 8.38
CA THR A 195 -18.74 3.15 9.27
C THR A 195 -17.86 1.96 8.87
N ASN A 196 -16.96 2.10 7.88
CA ASN A 196 -16.01 1.05 7.47
C ASN A 196 -16.66 -0.31 7.16
N VAL A 197 -17.83 -0.32 6.52
CA VAL A 197 -18.54 -1.57 6.16
C VAL A 197 -17.71 -2.43 5.18
N PHE A 198 -16.94 -1.78 4.31
CA PHE A 198 -16.18 -2.45 3.26
C PHE A 198 -14.71 -2.56 3.62
N GLY A 199 -14.21 -3.80 3.64
CA GLY A 199 -12.78 -4.07 3.82
C GLY A 199 -11.98 -3.87 2.53
N PRO A 200 -10.64 -3.98 2.59
CA PRO A 200 -9.74 -3.68 1.46
C PRO A 200 -10.05 -4.48 0.18
N SER A 201 -10.60 -5.69 0.31
CA SER A 201 -10.92 -6.55 -0.83
C SER A 201 -12.10 -6.06 -1.68
N CYS A 202 -13.04 -5.35 -1.07
CA CYS A 202 -14.31 -4.88 -1.66
C CYS A 202 -14.37 -3.36 -1.79
N LEU A 203 -13.51 -2.62 -1.11
CA LEU A 203 -13.49 -1.16 -1.12
C LEU A 203 -13.30 -0.57 -2.53
N GLY A 204 -12.53 -1.25 -3.39
CA GLY A 204 -12.39 -0.85 -4.79
C GLY A 204 -13.71 -0.94 -5.56
N ASP A 205 -14.45 -2.04 -5.40
CA ASP A 205 -15.73 -2.27 -6.07
C ASP A 205 -16.83 -1.34 -5.51
N PHE A 206 -16.77 -1.04 -4.22
CA PHE A 206 -17.62 -0.02 -3.58
C PHE A 206 -17.44 1.35 -4.23
N TYR A 207 -16.21 1.80 -4.44
CA TYR A 207 -15.99 3.10 -5.08
C TYR A 207 -16.36 3.10 -6.57
N GLU A 208 -16.23 1.97 -7.27
CA GLU A 208 -16.76 1.86 -8.63
C GLU A 208 -18.28 1.98 -8.67
N LEU A 209 -18.97 1.39 -7.70
CA LEU A 209 -20.40 1.57 -7.54
C LEU A 209 -20.74 3.05 -7.25
N CYS A 210 -19.97 3.74 -6.41
CA CYS A 210 -20.16 5.17 -6.20
C CYS A 210 -20.02 5.96 -7.51
N LEU A 211 -19.04 5.61 -8.35
CA LEU A 211 -18.83 6.25 -9.65
C LEU A 211 -19.96 5.97 -10.65
N SER A 212 -20.44 4.72 -10.72
CA SER A 212 -21.51 4.33 -11.64
C SER A 212 -22.87 4.96 -11.28
N LEU A 213 -23.07 5.30 -10.00
CA LEU A 213 -24.26 6.00 -9.50
C LEU A 213 -24.01 7.50 -9.28
N GLU A 214 -23.05 8.07 -10.03
CA GLU A 214 -22.76 9.51 -10.12
C GLU A 214 -22.36 10.20 -8.80
N GLN A 215 -21.92 9.45 -7.79
CA GLN A 215 -21.46 9.97 -6.50
C GLN A 215 -19.99 10.43 -6.57
N THR A 216 -19.66 11.21 -7.60
CA THR A 216 -18.29 11.66 -7.89
C THR A 216 -17.72 12.59 -6.82
N SER A 217 -18.56 13.31 -6.07
CA SER A 217 -18.11 14.19 -4.98
C SER A 217 -17.51 13.41 -3.82
N LEU A 218 -18.10 12.26 -3.46
CA LEU A 218 -17.58 11.37 -2.42
C LEU A 218 -16.20 10.83 -2.84
N VAL A 219 -16.09 10.36 -4.09
CA VAL A 219 -14.83 9.80 -4.61
C VAL A 219 -13.73 10.87 -4.66
N ARG A 220 -14.03 12.09 -5.13
CA ARG A 220 -13.08 13.21 -5.09
C ARG A 220 -12.58 13.50 -3.67
N SER A 221 -13.50 13.54 -2.71
CA SER A 221 -13.16 13.72 -1.28
C SER A 221 -12.23 12.62 -0.76
N VAL A 222 -12.47 11.36 -1.14
CA VAL A 222 -11.58 10.24 -0.77
C VAL A 222 -10.20 10.38 -1.39
N ILE A 223 -10.10 10.74 -2.67
CA ILE A 223 -8.81 10.93 -3.35
C ILE A 223 -7.96 11.99 -2.64
N GLN A 224 -8.60 13.09 -2.23
CA GLN A 224 -7.96 14.22 -1.54
C GLN A 224 -7.69 13.96 -0.04
N SER A 225 -8.30 12.92 0.53
CA SER A 225 -8.05 12.51 1.92
C SER A 225 -6.72 11.74 2.06
N ASN A 226 -6.31 11.50 3.31
CA ASN A 226 -5.20 10.60 3.65
C ASN A 226 -5.68 9.18 4.04
N ASP A 227 -6.89 8.79 3.63
CA ASP A 227 -7.46 7.48 3.95
C ASP A 227 -6.55 6.35 3.41
N ALA A 228 -6.36 5.26 4.17
CA ALA A 228 -5.63 4.09 3.68
C ALA A 228 -6.42 3.41 2.57
N LEU A 229 -5.80 3.24 1.39
CA LEU A 229 -6.45 2.67 0.21
C LEU A 229 -5.72 1.42 -0.28
N SER A 230 -6.47 0.53 -0.92
CA SER A 230 -5.88 -0.57 -1.67
C SER A 230 -5.49 -0.16 -3.09
N GLU A 231 -4.61 -0.93 -3.71
CA GLU A 231 -4.21 -0.75 -5.11
C GLU A 231 -5.41 -0.89 -6.07
N LYS A 232 -6.44 -1.65 -5.68
CA LYS A 232 -7.70 -1.73 -6.43
C LYS A 232 -8.48 -0.41 -6.41
N CYS A 233 -8.53 0.25 -5.26
CA CYS A 233 -9.16 1.58 -5.14
C CYS A 233 -8.42 2.58 -6.03
N LEU A 234 -7.08 2.52 -6.02
CA LEU A 234 -6.27 3.38 -6.85
C LEU A 234 -6.49 3.18 -8.34
N ALA A 235 -6.53 1.93 -8.79
CA ALA A 235 -6.79 1.65 -10.19
C ALA A 235 -8.17 2.19 -10.62
N ALA A 236 -9.19 2.08 -9.76
CA ALA A 236 -10.50 2.69 -10.01
C ALA A 236 -10.43 4.23 -10.05
N PHE A 237 -9.67 4.86 -9.14
CA PHE A 237 -9.52 6.31 -9.09
C PHE A 237 -8.68 6.88 -10.25
N LEU A 238 -7.61 6.19 -10.65
CA LEU A 238 -6.83 6.55 -11.83
C LEU A 238 -7.69 6.48 -13.10
N ASN A 239 -8.50 5.43 -13.23
CA ASN A 239 -9.44 5.30 -14.34
C ASN A 239 -10.47 6.45 -14.37
N PHE A 240 -11.03 6.80 -13.20
CA PHE A 240 -11.94 7.93 -13.05
C PHE A 240 -11.28 9.27 -13.40
N VAL A 241 -10.09 9.53 -12.88
CA VAL A 241 -9.33 10.76 -13.16
C VAL A 241 -9.01 10.86 -14.64
N ALA A 242 -8.64 9.75 -15.30
CA ALA A 242 -8.44 9.74 -16.75
C ALA A 242 -9.69 10.17 -17.52
N SER A 243 -10.88 9.70 -17.12
CA SER A 243 -12.16 10.12 -17.72
C SER A 243 -12.49 11.61 -17.48
N LEU A 244 -12.04 12.19 -16.36
CA LEU A 244 -12.17 13.62 -16.12
C LEU A 244 -11.24 14.43 -17.02
N LEU A 245 -9.99 13.96 -17.15
CA LEU A 245 -8.96 14.59 -17.98
C LEU A 245 -9.25 14.45 -19.48
N SER A 246 -10.02 13.45 -19.89
CA SER A 246 -10.47 13.28 -21.28
C SER A 246 -11.58 14.24 -21.69
N ALA A 247 -12.22 14.94 -20.75
CA ALA A 247 -13.30 15.86 -21.06
C ALA A 247 -12.80 17.05 -21.89
N GLU A 248 -13.63 17.59 -22.80
CA GLU A 248 -13.26 18.74 -23.66
C GLU A 248 -12.75 19.95 -22.88
N LYS A 249 -13.22 20.13 -21.64
CA LYS A 249 -12.79 21.17 -20.70
C LYS A 249 -12.57 20.54 -19.33
N PRO A 250 -11.37 20.00 -19.05
CA PRO A 250 -11.06 19.46 -17.74
C PRO A 250 -11.08 20.60 -16.71
N ARG A 251 -11.57 20.32 -15.49
CA ARG A 251 -11.57 21.32 -14.43
C ARG A 251 -10.14 21.50 -13.93
N ARG A 252 -9.80 22.71 -13.49
CA ARG A 252 -8.45 23.00 -12.95
C ARG A 252 -8.05 22.02 -11.82
N GLY A 253 -9.01 21.63 -10.98
CA GLY A 253 -8.79 20.66 -9.89
C GLY A 253 -8.67 19.20 -10.30
N ASP A 254 -8.89 18.83 -11.58
CA ASP A 254 -8.83 17.42 -12.00
C ASP A 254 -7.37 16.92 -12.08
N ASN A 255 -6.43 17.80 -12.45
CA ASN A 255 -4.99 17.51 -12.38
C ASN A 255 -4.49 17.39 -10.93
N GLU A 256 -5.09 18.14 -10.00
CA GLU A 256 -4.74 18.05 -8.58
C GLU A 256 -5.10 16.66 -8.00
N LEU A 257 -6.20 16.06 -8.46
CA LEU A 257 -6.57 14.69 -8.08
C LEU A 257 -5.52 13.67 -8.52
N LEU A 258 -4.98 13.81 -9.72
CA LEU A 258 -3.88 12.96 -10.19
C LEU A 258 -2.64 13.12 -9.30
N ALA A 259 -2.27 14.36 -8.98
CA ALA A 259 -1.16 14.62 -8.08
C ALA A 259 -1.35 13.98 -6.69
N CYS A 260 -2.55 14.08 -6.11
CA CYS A 260 -2.88 13.41 -4.84
C CYS A 260 -2.73 11.88 -4.92
N LEU A 261 -3.13 11.26 -6.03
CA LEU A 261 -2.98 9.81 -6.22
C LEU A 261 -1.51 9.40 -6.34
N LEU A 262 -0.70 10.19 -7.05
CA LEU A 262 0.74 9.92 -7.23
C LEU A 262 1.54 10.09 -5.94
N GLN A 263 1.08 10.92 -4.99
CA GLN A 263 1.77 11.12 -3.71
C GLN A 263 1.61 9.96 -2.73
N ARG A 264 0.68 9.05 -3.00
CA ARG A 264 0.37 7.96 -2.08
C ARG A 264 1.31 6.77 -2.36
N GLN A 265 1.81 6.16 -1.29
CA GLN A 265 2.73 5.00 -1.38
C GLN A 265 1.95 3.71 -1.65
N PHE A 266 2.34 2.94 -2.67
CA PHE A 266 1.75 1.64 -3.00
C PHE A 266 2.80 0.64 -3.43
N ASP A 267 2.40 -0.63 -3.39
CA ASP A 267 3.18 -1.69 -4.02
C ASP A 267 3.07 -1.58 -5.56
N PRO A 268 4.19 -1.37 -6.26
CA PRO A 268 4.25 -1.27 -7.72
C PRO A 268 3.61 -2.43 -8.46
N ARG A 269 3.85 -3.66 -7.98
CA ARG A 269 3.44 -4.89 -8.67
C ARG A 269 1.93 -5.06 -8.56
N ARG A 270 1.39 -4.91 -7.36
CA ARG A 270 -0.05 -5.01 -7.10
C ARG A 270 -0.83 -3.90 -7.80
N LEU A 271 -0.26 -2.70 -7.90
CA LEU A 271 -0.86 -1.60 -8.66
C LEU A 271 -0.81 -1.87 -10.17
N SER A 272 0.28 -2.40 -10.70
CA SER A 272 0.38 -2.79 -12.10
C SER A 272 -0.71 -3.81 -12.47
N ASP A 273 -0.87 -4.88 -11.68
CA ASP A 273 -1.91 -5.89 -11.89
C ASP A 273 -3.34 -5.33 -11.78
N ALA A 274 -3.55 -4.35 -10.89
CA ALA A 274 -4.85 -3.72 -10.70
C ALA A 274 -5.17 -2.74 -11.85
N THR A 275 -4.18 -1.97 -12.30
CA THR A 275 -4.32 -1.01 -13.39
C THR A 275 -4.48 -1.69 -14.74
N ALA A 276 -3.74 -2.77 -15.03
CA ALA A 276 -3.89 -3.56 -16.26
C ALA A 276 -5.32 -4.10 -16.47
N ARG A 277 -6.05 -4.37 -15.38
CA ARG A 277 -7.44 -4.85 -15.44
C ARG A 277 -8.49 -3.75 -15.63
N LYS A 278 -8.17 -2.50 -15.27
CA LYS A 278 -9.16 -1.42 -15.15
C LYS A 278 -8.91 -0.26 -16.11
N ILE A 279 -7.66 0.08 -16.35
CA ILE A 279 -7.27 1.24 -17.14
C ILE A 279 -7.21 0.84 -18.60
N THR A 280 -8.05 1.48 -19.41
CA THR A 280 -8.00 1.34 -20.86
C THR A 280 -6.74 2.01 -21.40
N THR A 281 -6.28 1.61 -22.58
CA THR A 281 -5.08 2.23 -23.17
C THR A 281 -5.27 3.72 -23.48
N GLN A 282 -6.50 4.15 -23.81
CA GLN A 282 -6.83 5.56 -23.99
C GLN A 282 -6.65 6.33 -22.68
N HIS A 283 -7.13 5.75 -21.57
CA HIS A 283 -6.93 6.35 -20.26
C HIS A 283 -5.45 6.32 -19.84
N ALA A 284 -4.70 5.28 -20.17
CA ALA A 284 -3.27 5.19 -19.91
C ALA A 284 -2.49 6.31 -20.63
N SER A 285 -2.77 6.58 -21.90
CA SER A 285 -2.09 7.65 -22.65
C SER A 285 -2.43 9.05 -22.13
N ILE A 286 -3.68 9.26 -21.71
CA ILE A 286 -4.12 10.51 -21.04
C ILE A 286 -3.37 10.70 -19.72
N LEU A 287 -3.31 9.66 -18.88
CA LEU A 287 -2.62 9.71 -17.60
C LEU A 287 -1.11 9.94 -17.78
N LEU A 288 -0.49 9.28 -18.76
CA LEU A 288 0.92 9.51 -19.09
C LEU A 288 1.20 10.96 -19.47
N ARG A 289 0.37 11.53 -20.34
CA ARG A 289 0.50 12.94 -20.73
C ARG A 289 0.35 13.87 -19.54
N ALA A 290 -0.68 13.66 -18.72
CA ALA A 290 -0.90 14.46 -17.52
C ALA A 290 0.23 14.33 -16.50
N CYS A 291 0.83 13.14 -16.34
CA CYS A 291 2.00 12.93 -15.50
C CYS A 291 3.22 13.71 -16.03
N MET A 292 3.43 13.75 -17.34
CA MET A 292 4.50 14.56 -17.94
C MET A 292 4.27 16.05 -17.71
N ASP A 293 3.03 16.52 -17.85
CA ASP A 293 2.68 17.92 -17.59
C ASP A 293 2.96 18.30 -16.13
N ILE A 294 2.59 17.43 -15.17
CA ILE A 294 2.90 17.62 -13.74
C ILE A 294 4.42 17.62 -13.51
N TYR A 295 5.17 16.70 -14.12
CA TYR A 295 6.62 16.65 -13.97
C TYR A 295 7.29 17.93 -14.48
N VAL A 296 6.90 18.40 -15.68
CA VAL A 296 7.47 19.58 -16.34
C VAL A 296 7.08 20.87 -15.61
N LEU A 297 5.82 21.02 -15.21
CA LEU A 297 5.31 22.26 -14.60
C LEU A 297 5.77 22.43 -13.16
N THR A 298 5.82 21.34 -12.39
CA THR A 298 6.00 21.43 -10.93
C THR A 298 7.44 21.16 -10.48
N LYS A 299 8.34 20.76 -11.41
CA LYS A 299 9.68 20.23 -11.08
C LYS A 299 9.65 19.20 -9.94
N CYS A 300 8.55 18.47 -9.81
CA CYS A 300 8.29 17.59 -8.69
C CYS A 300 9.10 16.31 -8.86
N SER A 301 10.13 16.13 -8.03
CA SER A 301 10.86 14.85 -7.90
C SER A 301 9.93 13.69 -7.53
N LEU A 302 8.76 13.98 -6.97
CA LEU A 302 7.71 13.00 -6.64
C LEU A 302 7.26 12.16 -7.85
N VAL A 303 7.21 12.71 -9.07
CA VAL A 303 6.85 11.91 -10.26
C VAL A 303 8.03 11.00 -10.67
N ALA A 304 9.27 11.43 -10.42
CA ALA A 304 10.47 10.62 -10.66
C ALA A 304 10.58 9.46 -9.66
N GLU A 305 10.18 9.68 -8.39
CA GLU A 305 10.07 8.64 -7.37
C GLU A 305 8.95 7.61 -7.68
N GLN A 306 7.95 8.00 -8.48
CA GLN A 306 6.84 7.16 -8.92
C GLN A 306 7.07 6.56 -10.32
N SER A 307 8.34 6.30 -10.68
CA SER A 307 8.73 5.70 -11.96
C SER A 307 7.98 4.39 -12.28
N ASP A 308 7.53 3.68 -11.25
CA ASP A 308 6.78 2.43 -11.33
C ASP A 308 5.32 2.59 -11.80
N ILE A 309 4.67 3.69 -11.44
CA ILE A 309 3.34 4.01 -11.95
C ILE A 309 3.45 4.39 -13.44
N MET A 310 4.46 5.18 -13.78
CA MET A 310 4.74 5.55 -15.16
C MET A 310 5.14 4.33 -16.02
N SER A 311 5.90 3.38 -15.48
CA SER A 311 6.30 2.17 -16.18
C SER A 311 5.07 1.28 -16.46
N SER A 312 4.15 1.18 -15.50
CA SER A 312 2.89 0.45 -15.66
C SER A 312 2.04 1.04 -16.81
N PHE A 313 1.91 2.37 -16.88
CA PHE A 313 1.17 2.98 -17.99
C PHE A 313 1.86 2.81 -19.33
N LYS A 314 3.20 2.93 -19.39
CA LYS A 314 3.97 2.68 -20.61
C LYS A 314 3.81 1.23 -21.08
N GLN A 315 3.82 0.27 -20.17
CA GLN A 315 3.67 -1.14 -20.52
C GLN A 315 2.29 -1.44 -21.12
N ILE A 316 1.22 -0.88 -20.52
CA ILE A 316 -0.15 -0.96 -21.07
C ILE A 316 -0.22 -0.38 -22.48
N ASP A 317 0.46 0.74 -22.75
CA ASP A 317 0.49 1.39 -24.07
C ASP A 317 1.31 0.60 -25.11
N ILE A 318 2.43 0.01 -24.69
CA ILE A 318 3.31 -0.82 -25.55
C ILE A 318 2.62 -2.13 -25.95
N GLU A 319 1.91 -2.80 -25.04
CA GLU A 319 1.22 -4.06 -25.34
C GLU A 319 0.16 -3.89 -26.44
N ARG A 320 -0.55 -2.76 -26.48
CA ARG A 320 -1.46 -2.46 -27.60
C ARG A 320 -0.76 -2.05 -28.88
N THR A 321 0.39 -1.36 -28.82
CA THR A 321 1.19 -1.10 -30.04
C THR A 321 1.62 -2.40 -30.71
N LYS A 322 1.87 -3.46 -29.92
CA LYS A 322 2.16 -4.81 -30.45
C LYS A 322 0.90 -5.49 -31.00
N ILE A 323 -0.24 -5.39 -30.32
CA ILE A 323 -1.52 -5.96 -30.79
C ILE A 323 -1.99 -5.28 -32.09
N ILE A 324 -1.95 -3.95 -32.18
CA ILE A 324 -2.32 -3.19 -33.39
C ILE A 324 -1.40 -3.55 -34.55
N LYS A 325 -0.09 -3.67 -34.33
CA LYS A 325 0.85 -4.12 -35.37
C LYS A 325 0.58 -5.56 -35.83
N ALA A 326 0.21 -6.45 -34.91
CA ALA A 326 -0.16 -7.82 -35.24
C ALA A 326 -1.47 -7.89 -36.04
N GLU A 327 -2.46 -7.05 -35.71
CA GLU A 327 -3.71 -6.95 -36.46
C GLU A 327 -3.50 -6.33 -37.85
N GLU A 328 -2.66 -5.30 -37.99
CA GLU A 328 -2.30 -4.71 -39.29
C GLU A 328 -1.54 -5.70 -40.21
N GLU A 329 -0.67 -6.55 -39.65
CA GLU A 329 -0.02 -7.63 -40.39
C GLU A 329 -1.04 -8.67 -40.90
N ASP A 330 -2.05 -9.02 -40.11
CA ASP A 330 -3.14 -9.94 -40.52
C ASP A 330 -4.03 -9.37 -41.65
N PHE A 331 -4.24 -8.06 -41.71
CA PHE A 331 -4.99 -7.41 -42.80
C PHE A 331 -4.22 -7.35 -44.12
N THR A 332 -2.88 -7.44 -44.11
CA THR A 332 -2.08 -7.48 -45.35
C THR A 332 -2.11 -8.84 -46.08
N LEU A 333 -2.64 -9.89 -45.44
CA LEU A 333 -2.76 -11.24 -46.01
C LEU A 333 -4.02 -11.46 -46.87
N TYR A 334 -5.01 -10.56 -46.83
CA TYR A 334 -6.22 -10.67 -47.65
C TYR A 334 -6.17 -9.74 -48.85
N LYS A 335 -5.52 -10.20 -49.93
CA LYS A 335 -5.65 -9.59 -51.26
C LYS A 335 -7.04 -9.90 -51.81
N VAL A 336 -7.97 -8.94 -51.70
CA VAL A 336 -9.31 -9.05 -52.30
C VAL A 336 -9.18 -8.98 -53.82
N GLU A 337 -9.16 -10.14 -54.49
CA GLU A 337 -9.36 -10.21 -55.94
C GLU A 337 -10.85 -10.00 -56.25
N LYS A 338 -11.18 -8.87 -56.88
CA LYS A 338 -12.53 -8.59 -57.40
C LYS A 338 -12.86 -9.61 -58.50
N ILE A 339 -13.70 -10.59 -58.17
CA ILE A 339 -14.33 -11.43 -59.18
C ILE A 339 -15.50 -10.64 -59.79
N LEU A 340 -15.36 -10.24 -61.05
CA LEU A 340 -16.44 -9.63 -61.84
C LEU A 340 -17.38 -10.75 -62.31
N LEU A 341 -18.62 -10.77 -61.79
CA LEU A 341 -19.67 -11.65 -62.28
C LEU A 341 -20.39 -11.01 -63.49
N PRO A 342 -20.77 -11.79 -64.52
CA PRO A 342 -21.39 -11.26 -65.73
C PRO A 342 -22.84 -10.83 -65.47
N CYS A 343 -23.11 -9.54 -65.66
CA CYS A 343 -24.46 -8.97 -65.62
C CYS A 343 -25.25 -9.40 -66.87
N ARG A 344 -26.38 -10.11 -66.69
CA ARG A 344 -27.39 -10.24 -67.75
C ARG A 344 -28.26 -8.98 -67.78
N PRO A 345 -28.55 -8.41 -68.96
CA PRO A 345 -29.48 -7.29 -69.07
C PRO A 345 -30.91 -7.78 -68.82
N LEU A 346 -31.61 -7.14 -67.87
CA LEU A 346 -33.05 -7.25 -67.71
C LEU A 346 -33.70 -6.39 -68.79
N ASN A 347 -34.32 -7.02 -69.78
CA ASN A 347 -35.21 -6.33 -70.73
C ASN A 347 -36.47 -5.88 -69.98
N TRP A 348 -36.73 -4.58 -69.99
CA TRP A 348 -38.02 -3.98 -69.64
C TRP A 348 -38.81 -3.71 -70.91
#